data_AF-A0A0L6WQI0-F1
#
_entry.id   AF-A0A0L6WQI0-F1
#
_cell.length_a   1.000
_cell.length_b   1.000
_cell.length_c   1.000
_cell.angle_alpha   90.00
_cell.angle_beta   90.00
_cell.angle_gamma   90.00
#
_symmetry.space_group_name_H-M   'P 1'
#
loop_
_entity.id
_entity.type
_entity.pdbx_description
1 polymer ?
#
loop_
_entity_poly.entity_id
_entity_poly.type
_entity_poly.pdbx_seq_one_letter_code
_entity_poly.pdbx_strand_id
1 'polypeptide(L)'
;MWAKPCEIHSKSAPNACFNSLSDLFNICLHDNKTLTQLCMCVEGAMQRIQVLHPTMPVLGPNEITSLGYTLEMLDDKLSTMAMLHALPCNEYSSFISSVLMLSALTKDADLEAFCNEKVQHCAVEDKAAAAGHNFTCYL
;
A
#
# COMPACT_ATOMS: atom_id res chain seq x y z
N MET A 1 -29.63 2.41 4.06
CA MET A 1 -29.09 3.46 3.15
C MET A 1 -27.71 3.92 3.65
N TRP A 2 -26.76 2.99 3.85
CA TRP A 2 -25.42 3.27 4.43
C TRP A 2 -24.26 2.60 3.67
N ALA A 3 -24.50 1.97 2.52
CA ALA A 3 -23.45 1.25 1.78
C ALA A 3 -22.46 2.20 1.08
N LYS A 4 -22.93 3.35 0.58
CA LYS A 4 -22.11 4.28 -0.22
C LYS A 4 -20.97 4.96 0.55
N PRO A 5 -21.12 5.35 1.84
CA PRO A 5 -20.00 5.90 2.62
C PRO A 5 -18.93 4.87 3.00
N CYS A 6 -19.30 3.61 3.29
CA CYS A 6 -18.34 2.56 3.61
C CYS A 6 -17.43 2.22 2.42
N GLU A 7 -17.97 2.28 1.20
CA GLU A 7 -17.22 2.06 -0.04
C GLU A 7 -16.16 3.15 -0.28
N ILE A 8 -16.45 4.40 0.11
CA ILE A 8 -15.48 5.51 0.05
C ILE A 8 -14.42 5.37 1.16
N HIS A 9 -14.81 4.94 2.36
CA HIS A 9 -13.86 4.64 3.44
C HIS A 9 -12.91 3.49 3.09
N SER A 10 -13.37 2.49 2.32
CA SER A 10 -12.55 1.36 1.87
C SER A 10 -11.40 1.78 0.97
N LYS A 11 -11.59 2.81 0.11
CA LYS A 11 -10.53 3.38 -0.74
C LYS A 11 -9.42 4.10 0.04
N SER A 12 -9.70 4.50 1.28
CA SER A 12 -8.69 5.08 2.17
C SER A 12 -7.89 4.01 2.91
N ALA A 13 -8.33 2.76 2.94
CA ALA A 13 -7.75 1.76 3.82
C ALA A 13 -6.29 1.44 3.45
N PRO A 14 -5.92 1.17 2.18
CA PRO A 14 -4.51 0.89 1.84
C PRO A 14 -3.59 2.09 2.02
N ASN A 15 -3.97 3.28 1.55
CA ASN A 15 -3.18 4.49 1.75
C ASN A 15 -3.01 4.87 3.24
N ALA A 16 -4.11 4.86 4.01
CA ALA A 16 -4.04 5.15 5.45
C ALA A 16 -3.21 4.11 6.20
N CYS A 17 -3.30 2.85 5.79
CA CYS A 17 -2.46 1.77 6.31
C CYS A 17 -0.98 2.00 6.00
N PHE A 18 -0.68 2.37 4.76
CA PHE A 18 0.67 2.66 4.30
C PHE A 18 1.30 3.79 5.11
N ASN A 19 0.58 4.91 5.24
CA ASN A 19 1.02 6.04 6.04
C ASN A 19 1.18 5.67 7.52
N SER A 20 0.23 4.93 8.11
CA SER A 20 0.29 4.56 9.53
C SER A 20 1.46 3.63 9.85
N LEU A 21 1.80 2.70 8.94
CA LEU A 21 2.95 1.82 9.12
C LEU A 21 4.27 2.56 8.82
N SER A 22 4.30 3.44 7.82
CA SER A 22 5.46 4.31 7.58
C SER A 22 5.75 5.19 8.80
N ASP A 23 4.71 5.80 9.38
CA ASP A 23 4.80 6.58 10.62
C ASP A 23 5.37 5.74 11.76
N LEU A 24 4.92 4.49 11.93
CA LEU A 24 5.42 3.56 12.95
C LEU A 24 6.92 3.31 12.79
N PHE A 25 7.38 3.02 11.56
CA PHE A 25 8.79 2.75 11.30
C PHE A 25 9.68 3.99 11.37
N ASN A 26 9.10 5.18 11.20
CA ASN A 26 9.79 6.46 11.37
C ASN A 26 9.89 6.93 12.83
N ILE A 27 9.29 6.21 13.79
CA ILE A 27 9.42 6.56 15.21
C ILE A 27 10.87 6.34 15.67
N CYS A 28 11.56 7.43 15.94
CA CYS A 28 12.90 7.44 16.51
C CYS A 28 12.93 8.10 17.89
N LEU A 29 13.87 7.64 18.72
CA LEU A 29 14.25 8.35 19.94
C LEU A 29 14.99 9.64 19.55
N HIS A 30 14.59 10.75 20.16
CA HIS A 30 15.25 12.05 20.01
C HIS A 30 15.71 12.53 21.38
N ASP A 31 16.72 13.42 21.42
CA ASP A 31 17.34 13.93 22.64
C ASP A 31 16.35 14.55 23.64
N ASN A 32 15.19 15.00 23.15
CA ASN A 32 14.13 15.63 23.94
C ASN A 32 13.02 14.66 24.41
N LYS A 33 13.10 13.35 24.09
CA LYS A 33 12.08 12.35 24.44
C LYS A 33 12.63 11.35 25.45
N THR A 34 11.83 11.02 26.45
CA THR A 34 12.14 9.91 27.37
C THR A 34 11.77 8.56 26.77
N LEU A 35 12.35 7.47 27.30
CA LEU A 35 12.00 6.11 26.88
C LEU A 35 10.50 5.81 27.06
N THR A 36 9.88 6.32 28.13
CA THR A 36 8.44 6.15 28.36
C THR A 36 7.60 6.86 27.30
N GLN A 37 8.00 8.06 26.88
CA GLN A 37 7.33 8.79 25.80
C GLN A 37 7.48 8.05 24.46
N LEU A 38 8.64 7.45 24.21
CA LEU A 38 8.85 6.60 23.04
C LEU A 38 7.88 5.40 23.03
N CYS A 39 7.75 4.68 24.15
CA CYS A 39 6.80 3.56 24.27
C CYS A 39 5.36 4.01 23.99
N MET A 40 4.91 5.12 24.57
CA MET A 40 3.57 5.66 24.31
C MET A 40 3.35 6.03 22.85
N CYS A 41 4.37 6.58 22.17
CA CYS A 41 4.27 6.87 20.74
C CYS A 41 4.11 5.60 19.89
N VAL A 42 4.88 4.54 20.20
CA VAL A 42 4.78 3.24 19.51
C VAL A 42 3.41 2.61 19.75
N GLU A 43 2.93 2.59 20.99
CA GLU A 43 1.60 2.07 21.33
C GLU A 43 0.49 2.83 20.60
N GLY A 44 0.55 4.16 20.59
CA GLY A 44 -0.41 5.00 19.88
C GLY A 44 -0.39 4.77 18.37
N ALA A 45 0.79 4.51 17.77
CA ALA A 45 0.90 4.17 16.35
C ALA A 45 0.30 2.79 16.05
N MET A 46 0.57 1.79 16.90
CA MET A 46 -0.02 0.46 16.76
C MET A 46 -1.54 0.49 16.88
N GLN A 47 -2.10 1.29 17.80
CA GLN A 47 -3.55 1.47 17.91
C GLN A 47 -4.16 2.04 16.63
N ARG A 48 -3.51 3.02 15.98
CA ARG A 48 -3.97 3.56 14.70
C ARG A 48 -3.99 2.50 13.60
N ILE A 49 -2.95 1.65 13.54
CA ILE A 49 -2.89 0.54 12.57
C ILE A 49 -4.02 -0.48 12.82
N GLN A 50 -4.27 -0.82 14.09
CA GLN A 50 -5.31 -1.78 14.47
C GLN A 50 -6.72 -1.32 14.07
N VAL A 51 -7.02 -0.01 14.16
CA VAL A 51 -8.31 0.55 13.72
C VAL A 51 -8.53 0.37 12.21
N LEU A 52 -7.46 0.23 11.44
CA LEU A 52 -7.52 0.04 9.98
C LEU A 52 -7.61 -1.43 9.57
N HIS A 53 -7.58 -2.37 10.52
CA HIS A 53 -7.70 -3.78 10.19
C HIS A 53 -9.12 -4.09 9.67
N PRO A 54 -9.23 -4.81 8.54
CA PRO A 54 -10.53 -5.22 8.03
C PRO A 54 -11.24 -6.08 9.06
N THR A 55 -12.41 -5.64 9.49
CA THR A 55 -13.33 -6.43 10.29
C THR A 55 -14.23 -7.16 9.31
N MET A 56 -13.92 -8.43 9.01
CA MET A 56 -14.70 -9.20 8.04
C MET A 56 -15.90 -9.85 8.73
N PRO A 57 -17.14 -9.42 8.43
CA PRO A 57 -18.32 -10.14 8.92
C PRO A 57 -18.43 -11.48 8.19
N VAL A 58 -18.17 -12.60 8.87
CA VAL A 58 -18.53 -13.91 8.32
C VAL A 58 -19.99 -14.17 8.65
N LEU A 59 -20.80 -14.37 7.61
CA LEU A 59 -22.18 -14.82 7.76
C LEU A 59 -22.15 -16.33 8.00
N GLY A 60 -21.97 -16.74 9.26
CA GLY A 60 -22.20 -18.11 9.69
C GLY A 60 -23.70 -18.38 9.83
N PRO A 61 -24.19 -19.63 9.64
CA PRO A 61 -25.62 -19.94 9.69
C PRO A 61 -26.32 -19.57 11.02
N ASN A 62 -25.59 -19.35 12.12
CA ASN A 62 -26.16 -19.03 13.43
C ASN A 62 -25.34 -18.06 14.32
N GLU A 63 -24.27 -17.42 13.84
CA GLU A 63 -23.49 -16.46 14.66
C GLU A 63 -22.65 -15.54 13.75
N ILE A 64 -22.55 -14.24 14.09
CA ILE A 64 -21.62 -13.31 13.45
C ILE A 64 -20.23 -13.61 14.01
N THR A 65 -19.50 -14.51 13.38
CA THR A 65 -18.09 -14.73 13.71
C THR A 65 -17.27 -13.77 12.86
N SER A 66 -16.81 -12.65 13.43
CA SER A 66 -15.86 -11.78 12.72
C SER A 66 -14.59 -12.59 12.44
N LEU A 67 -14.21 -12.79 11.17
CA LEU A 67 -12.90 -13.37 10.87
C LEU A 67 -11.87 -12.32 11.28
N GLY A 68 -11.09 -12.66 12.30
CA GLY A 68 -10.08 -11.76 12.85
C GLY A 68 -8.99 -11.46 11.83
N TYR A 69 -8.34 -10.32 12.00
CA TYR A 69 -7.11 -10.00 11.30
C TYR A 69 -6.05 -11.07 11.59
N THR A 70 -5.60 -11.80 10.56
CA THR A 70 -4.64 -12.89 10.71
C THR A 70 -3.21 -12.39 10.52
N LEU A 71 -2.23 -13.17 10.99
CA LEU A 71 -0.82 -12.89 10.75
C LEU A 71 -0.48 -12.90 9.25
N GLU A 72 -1.09 -13.77 8.47
CA GLU A 72 -0.92 -13.84 7.01
C GLU A 72 -1.35 -12.53 6.32
N MET A 73 -2.46 -11.93 6.76
CA MET A 73 -2.90 -10.62 6.26
C MET A 73 -1.92 -9.49 6.61
N LEU A 74 -1.15 -9.63 7.69
CA LEU A 74 -0.07 -8.71 8.03
C LEU A 74 1.15 -8.93 7.14
N ASP A 75 1.55 -10.18 6.93
CA ASP A 75 2.69 -10.54 6.09
C ASP A 75 2.49 -10.08 4.64
N ASP A 76 1.30 -10.31 4.07
CA ASP A 76 0.95 -9.84 2.72
C ASP A 76 1.05 -8.32 2.62
N LYS A 77 0.50 -7.61 3.60
CA LYS A 77 0.52 -6.15 3.64
C LYS A 77 1.93 -5.58 3.76
N LEU A 78 2.76 -6.18 4.63
CA LEU A 78 4.17 -5.80 4.78
C LEU A 78 4.94 -6.05 3.49
N SER A 79 4.68 -7.18 2.82
CA SER A 79 5.28 -7.50 1.52
C SER A 79 4.94 -6.44 0.48
N THR A 80 3.66 -6.08 0.33
CA THR A 80 3.24 -5.04 -0.63
C THR A 80 3.87 -3.68 -0.32
N MET A 81 3.92 -3.28 0.95
CA MET A 81 4.58 -2.02 1.30
C MET A 81 6.08 -2.02 0.99
N ALA A 82 6.77 -3.13 1.27
CA ALA A 82 8.19 -3.26 0.96
C ALA A 82 8.43 -3.17 -0.56
N MET A 83 7.56 -3.79 -1.37
CA MET A 83 7.61 -3.66 -2.83
C MET A 83 7.41 -2.21 -3.29
N LEU A 84 6.41 -1.51 -2.74
CA LEU A 84 6.17 -0.09 -3.08
C LEU A 84 7.33 0.81 -2.66
N HIS A 85 7.92 0.57 -1.49
CA HIS A 85 9.09 1.34 -1.01
C HIS A 85 10.37 1.08 -1.81
N ALA A 86 10.49 -0.08 -2.45
CA ALA A 86 11.65 -0.43 -3.27
C ALA A 86 11.64 0.23 -4.65
N LEU A 87 10.50 0.80 -5.08
CA LEU A 87 10.40 1.45 -6.38
C LEU A 87 10.99 2.88 -6.36
N PRO A 88 11.71 3.28 -7.42
CA PRO A 88 12.10 4.67 -7.61
C PRO A 88 10.87 5.59 -7.73
N CYS A 89 10.66 6.45 -6.73
CA CYS A 89 9.48 7.34 -6.70
C CYS A 89 9.39 8.29 -7.89
N ASN A 90 10.52 8.71 -8.48
CA ASN A 90 10.59 9.58 -9.65
C ASN A 90 9.95 8.94 -10.90
N GLU A 91 10.12 7.63 -11.07
CA GLU A 91 9.67 6.89 -12.26
C GLU A 91 8.30 6.26 -12.06
N TYR A 92 8.03 5.73 -10.85
CA TYR A 92 6.83 4.94 -10.58
C TYR A 92 5.78 5.66 -9.73
N SER A 93 5.88 6.98 -9.52
CA SER A 93 4.92 7.74 -8.67
C SER A 93 3.45 7.53 -9.04
N SER A 94 3.13 7.50 -10.34
CA SER A 94 1.76 7.28 -10.83
C SER A 94 1.27 5.86 -10.52
N PHE A 95 2.13 4.86 -10.70
CA PHE A 95 1.84 3.47 -10.38
C PHE A 95 1.65 3.26 -8.87
N ILE A 96 2.59 3.76 -8.05
CA ILE A 96 2.52 3.71 -6.59
C ILE A 96 1.21 4.33 -6.10
N SER A 97 0.86 5.52 -6.62
CA SER A 97 -0.39 6.20 -6.27
C SER A 97 -1.61 5.35 -6.65
N SER A 98 -1.59 4.72 -7.83
CA SER A 98 -2.69 3.87 -8.31
C SER A 98 -2.89 2.63 -7.45
N VAL A 99 -1.82 1.96 -7.03
CA VAL A 99 -1.87 0.82 -6.11
C VAL A 99 -2.42 1.24 -4.74
N LEU A 100 -1.99 2.39 -4.21
CA LEU A 100 -2.49 2.92 -2.93
C LEU A 100 -3.97 3.35 -2.96
N MET A 101 -4.55 3.58 -4.14
CA MET A 101 -5.97 3.89 -4.32
C MET A 101 -6.86 2.65 -4.43
N LEU A 102 -6.30 1.45 -4.50
CA LEU A 102 -7.08 0.20 -4.52
C LEU A 102 -7.85 0.04 -3.20
N SER A 103 -8.96 -0.69 -3.22
CA SER A 103 -9.77 -0.94 -2.02
C SER A 103 -9.23 -2.06 -1.14
N ALA A 104 -8.34 -2.90 -1.67
CA ALA A 104 -7.68 -3.98 -0.96
C ALA A 104 -6.33 -4.25 -1.62
N LEU A 105 -5.32 -4.57 -0.79
CA LEU A 105 -4.03 -5.07 -1.25
C LEU A 105 -4.04 -6.57 -1.00
N THR A 106 -3.97 -7.35 -2.07
CA THR A 106 -3.76 -8.79 -2.00
C THR A 106 -2.48 -9.10 -2.75
N LYS A 107 -1.64 -9.94 -2.14
CA LYS A 107 -0.33 -10.26 -2.68
C LYS A 107 -0.34 -10.67 -4.15
N ASP A 108 -1.31 -11.50 -4.56
CA ASP A 108 -1.41 -11.96 -5.95
C ASP A 108 -1.79 -10.84 -6.93
N ALA A 109 -2.75 -9.98 -6.55
CA ALA A 109 -3.17 -8.86 -7.38
C ALA A 109 -2.08 -7.78 -7.48
N ASP A 110 -1.35 -7.56 -6.39
CA ASP A 110 -0.23 -6.63 -6.37
C ASP A 110 0.91 -7.14 -7.26
N LEU A 111 1.27 -8.43 -7.17
CA LEU A 111 2.30 -9.02 -8.05
C LEU A 111 1.93 -8.91 -9.53
N GLU A 112 0.66 -9.17 -9.89
CA GLU A 112 0.17 -9.01 -11.25
C GLU A 112 0.26 -7.54 -11.72
N ALA A 113 -0.14 -6.59 -10.88
CA ALA A 113 -0.06 -5.17 -11.18
C ALA A 113 1.40 -4.72 -11.44
N PHE A 114 2.35 -5.17 -10.61
CA PHE A 114 3.77 -4.89 -10.80
C PHE A 114 4.32 -5.51 -12.10
N CYS A 115 3.91 -6.73 -12.45
CA CYS A 115 4.29 -7.36 -13.71
C CYS A 115 3.77 -6.57 -14.92
N ASN A 116 2.51 -6.14 -14.87
CA ASN A 116 1.89 -5.36 -15.93
C ASN A 116 2.55 -3.98 -16.10
N GLU A 117 2.85 -3.30 -15.00
CA GLU A 117 3.55 -2.01 -15.03
C GLU A 117 4.92 -2.13 -15.71
N LYS A 118 5.68 -3.19 -15.39
CA LYS A 118 6.97 -3.46 -16.04
C LYS A 118 6.83 -3.60 -17.56
N VAL A 119 5.83 -4.34 -18.04
CA VAL A 119 5.57 -4.53 -19.47
C VAL A 119 5.23 -3.18 -20.14
N GLN A 120 4.42 -2.36 -19.49
CA GLN A 120 4.08 -1.03 -19.99
C GLN A 120 5.31 -0.12 -20.06
N HIS A 121 6.15 -0.12 -19.03
CA HIS A 121 7.36 0.70 -18.99
C HIS A 121 8.37 0.31 -20.08
N CYS A 122 8.62 -0.98 -20.27
CA CYS A 122 9.50 -1.47 -21.35
C CYS A 122 8.96 -1.10 -22.75
N ALA A 123 7.65 -1.18 -22.97
CA ALA A 123 7.03 -0.80 -24.24
C ALA A 123 7.16 0.70 -24.56
N VAL A 124 7.21 1.56 -23.54
CA VAL A 124 7.42 3.01 -23.69
C VAL A 124 8.89 3.30 -24.04
N GLU A 125 9.83 2.62 -23.38
CA GLU A 125 11.26 2.74 -23.68
C GLU A 125 11.59 2.28 -25.11
N ASP A 126 11.03 1.15 -25.55
CA ASP A 126 11.23 0.65 -26.92
C ASP A 126 10.67 1.62 -27.98
N LYS A 127 9.53 2.26 -27.71
CA LYS A 127 8.95 3.26 -28.60
C LYS A 127 9.75 4.57 -28.62
N ALA A 128 10.31 4.99 -27.48
CA ALA A 128 11.19 6.15 -27.42
C ALA A 128 12.50 5.90 -28.19
N ALA A 129 13.09 4.71 -28.07
CA ALA A 129 14.27 4.31 -28.83
C ALA A 129 14.02 4.27 -30.35
N ALA A 130 12.86 3.73 -30.78
CA ALA A 130 12.47 3.71 -32.19
C ALA A 130 12.18 5.10 -32.77
N ALA A 131 11.65 6.03 -31.97
CA ALA A 131 11.42 7.42 -32.38
C ALA A 131 12.73 8.21 -32.51
N GLY A 132 13.69 8.00 -31.59
CA GLY A 132 15.01 8.63 -31.67
C GLY A 132 15.82 8.22 -32.91
N HIS A 133 15.69 6.97 -33.35
CA HIS A 133 16.33 6.46 -34.57
C HIS A 133 15.73 7.02 -35.88
N ASN A 134 14.50 7.52 -35.86
CA ASN A 134 13.87 8.12 -37.04
C ASN A 134 14.29 9.59 -37.27
N PHE A 135 14.84 10.27 -36.26
CA PHE A 135 15.34 11.64 -36.40
C PHE A 135 16.80 11.73 -36.89
N THR A 136 17.57 10.65 -36.79
CA THR A 136 18.97 10.60 -37.28
C THR A 136 19.13 10.20 -38.74
N CYS A 137 18.06 9.77 -39.42
CA CYS A 137 18.09 9.44 -40.85
C CYS A 137 17.72 10.61 -41.79
N TYR A 138 17.46 11.80 -41.25
CA TYR A 138 17.09 13.01 -42.02
C TYR A 138 18.05 14.20 -41.83
N LEU A 139 19.27 13.96 -41.35
CA LEU A 139 20.38 14.92 -41.34
C LEU A 139 21.55 14.36 -42.17
#